data_AF-A0A154VNM7-F1
#
_entry.id   AF-A0A154VNM7-F1
#
_cell.length_a   1.000
_cell.length_b   1.000
_cell.length_c   1.000
_cell.angle_alpha   90.00
_cell.angle_beta   90.00
_cell.angle_gamma   90.00
#
_symmetry.space_group_name_H-M   'P 1'
#
loop_
_entity.id
_entity.type
_entity.pdbx_description
1 polymer ?
#
loop_
_entity_poly.entity_id
_entity_poly.type
_entity_poly.pdbx_seq_one_letter_code
_entity_poly.pdbx_strand_id
1 'polypeptide(L)'
;MHRRHHDMGGLPAGPVEQVEHDYAPWEKKVDAIMRLLTDKQRKIMTVDELRRGIEEMGPGIYDELTYYERWIGSVTNNLIEKGVITVDELGRAMEEAQARHAEAAKAVCP
;
A
#
# COMPACT_ATOMS: atom_id res chain seq x y z
N MET A 1 12.53 21.77 14.98
CA MET A 1 12.46 20.58 14.10
C MET A 1 11.25 19.77 14.52
N HIS A 2 10.36 19.44 13.57
CA HIS A 2 9.21 18.58 13.82
C HIS A 2 9.63 17.14 13.48
N ARG A 3 9.55 16.22 14.44
CA ARG A 3 9.89 14.80 14.27
C ARG A 3 8.79 14.12 13.47
N ARG A 4 9.12 13.43 12.38
CA ARG A 4 8.16 12.62 11.62
C ARG A 4 7.87 11.29 12.32
N HIS A 5 6.71 10.70 12.04
CA HIS A 5 6.25 9.50 12.76
C HIS A 5 7.16 8.27 12.57
N HIS A 6 7.87 8.15 11.45
CA HIS A 6 8.79 7.04 11.23
C HIS A 6 10.05 7.10 12.11
N ASP A 7 10.40 8.27 12.65
CA ASP A 7 11.59 8.51 13.47
C ASP A 7 11.27 8.27 14.96
N MET A 8 10.92 7.02 15.29
CA MET A 8 10.61 6.58 16.67
C MET A 8 11.82 5.96 17.39
N GLY A 9 12.99 5.94 16.76
CA GLY A 9 14.19 5.33 17.32
C GLY A 9 14.55 5.95 18.67
N GLY A 10 14.75 5.10 19.69
CA GLY A 10 15.12 5.54 21.04
C GLY A 10 13.95 6.00 21.92
N LEU A 11 12.70 5.93 21.44
CA LEU A 11 11.54 6.17 22.29
C LEU A 11 11.20 4.94 23.15
N PRO A 12 10.63 5.14 24.35
CA PRO A 12 10.13 4.04 25.15
C PRO A 12 9.07 3.23 24.39
N ALA A 13 9.22 1.90 24.39
CA ALA A 13 8.26 0.97 23.83
C ALA A 13 8.06 -0.21 24.79
N GLY A 14 6.90 -0.86 24.70
CA GLY A 14 6.63 -2.09 25.44
C GLY A 14 7.35 -3.31 24.84
N PRO A 15 7.25 -4.47 25.50
CA PRO A 15 7.70 -5.74 24.93
C PRO A 15 7.03 -6.02 23.57
N VAL A 16 7.78 -6.59 22.64
CA VAL A 16 7.26 -6.98 21.32
C VAL A 16 6.72 -8.39 21.39
N GLU A 17 5.45 -8.56 21.02
CA GLU A 17 4.90 -9.88 20.73
C GLU A 17 5.31 -10.29 19.31
N GLN A 18 6.03 -11.41 19.20
CA GLN A 18 6.45 -11.95 17.90
C GLN A 18 5.47 -13.05 17.50
N VAL A 19 4.49 -12.69 16.68
CA VAL A 19 3.57 -13.63 16.04
C VAL A 19 3.90 -13.74 14.56
N GLU A 20 3.72 -14.94 14.02
CA GLU A 20 3.81 -15.16 12.59
C GLU A 20 2.55 -14.58 11.91
N HIS A 21 2.75 -13.78 10.86
CA HIS A 21 1.66 -13.20 10.07
C HIS A 21 1.46 -14.02 8.81
N ASP A 22 0.27 -14.60 8.65
CA ASP A 22 -0.06 -15.36 7.44
C ASP A 22 -0.54 -14.39 6.35
N TYR A 23 0.27 -14.27 5.29
CA TYR A 23 0.04 -13.26 4.27
C TYR A 23 -1.18 -13.60 3.41
N ALA A 24 -2.15 -12.69 3.42
CA ALA A 24 -3.28 -12.77 2.52
C ALA A 24 -2.83 -12.72 1.05
N PRO A 25 -3.55 -13.34 0.12
CA PRO A 25 -3.17 -13.34 -1.30
C PRO A 25 -3.00 -11.94 -1.90
N TRP A 26 -3.70 -10.93 -1.40
CA TRP A 26 -3.59 -9.55 -1.89
C TRP A 26 -2.29 -8.87 -1.41
N GLU A 27 -1.80 -9.18 -0.21
CA GLU A 27 -0.53 -8.64 0.31
C GLU A 27 0.65 -9.10 -0.57
N LYS A 28 0.62 -10.38 -0.99
CA LYS A 28 1.58 -10.93 -1.95
C LYS A 28 1.51 -10.23 -3.32
N LYS A 29 0.32 -9.81 -3.74
CA LYS A 29 0.15 -9.03 -4.98
C LYS A 29 0.74 -7.63 -4.85
N VAL A 30 0.56 -6.96 -3.71
CA VAL A 30 1.15 -5.63 -3.45
C VAL A 30 2.68 -5.72 -3.51
N ASP A 31 3.29 -6.73 -2.90
CA ASP A 31 4.74 -6.96 -3.00
C ASP A 31 5.20 -7.19 -4.45
N ALA A 32 4.46 -8.01 -5.22
CA ALA A 32 4.77 -8.25 -6.62
C ALA A 32 4.67 -6.97 -7.47
N ILE A 33 3.67 -6.12 -7.23
CA ILE A 33 3.53 -4.81 -7.88
C ILE A 33 4.74 -3.95 -7.55
N MET A 34 5.12 -3.84 -6.27
CA MET A 34 6.29 -3.08 -5.86
C MET A 34 7.58 -3.55 -6.53
N ARG A 35 7.79 -4.87 -6.63
CA ARG A 35 8.94 -5.46 -7.34
C ARG A 35 8.97 -5.10 -8.81
N LEU A 36 7.82 -5.10 -9.49
CA LEU A 36 7.71 -4.71 -10.90
C LEU A 36 7.96 -3.21 -11.11
N LEU A 37 7.43 -2.36 -10.25
CA LEU A 37 7.58 -0.91 -10.40
C LEU A 37 9.01 -0.43 -10.11
N THR A 38 9.72 -1.14 -9.24
CA THR A 38 11.10 -0.81 -8.83
C THR A 38 12.18 -1.59 -9.57
N ASP A 39 11.79 -2.46 -10.50
CA ASP A 39 12.75 -3.28 -11.24
C ASP A 39 13.67 -2.42 -12.13
N LYS A 40 14.90 -2.92 -12.36
CA LYS A 40 15.94 -2.17 -13.08
C LYS A 40 15.61 -1.87 -14.55
N GLN A 41 14.67 -2.59 -15.17
CA GLN A 41 14.25 -2.38 -16.55
C GLN A 41 13.17 -1.31 -16.62
N ARG A 42 12.10 -1.42 -15.81
CA ARG A 42 10.97 -0.48 -15.88
C ARG A 42 11.23 0.83 -15.13
N LYS A 43 11.85 0.75 -13.94
CA LYS A 43 12.20 1.90 -13.07
C LYS A 43 11.10 2.97 -12.98
N ILE A 44 9.86 2.54 -12.83
CA ILE A 44 8.71 3.45 -12.73
C ILE A 44 8.76 4.22 -11.41
N MET A 45 9.21 3.56 -10.34
CA MET A 45 9.45 4.20 -9.04
C MET A 45 10.68 3.65 -8.32
N THR A 46 11.12 4.33 -7.27
CA THR A 46 12.17 3.87 -6.36
C THR A 46 11.59 3.48 -5.00
N VAL A 47 12.39 2.77 -4.20
CA VAL A 47 12.03 2.45 -2.81
C VAL A 47 11.99 3.72 -1.95
N ASP A 48 12.81 4.73 -2.29
CA ASP A 48 12.81 6.00 -1.56
C ASP A 48 11.54 6.80 -1.81
N GLU A 49 10.98 6.74 -3.02
CA GLU A 49 9.68 7.31 -3.35
C GLU A 49 8.53 6.61 -2.63
N LEU A 50 8.61 5.28 -2.46
CA LEU A 50 7.67 4.54 -1.61
C LEU A 50 7.76 5.03 -0.16
N ARG A 51 8.98 5.14 0.39
CA ARG A 51 9.17 5.60 1.78
C ARG A 51 8.63 7.00 1.98
N ARG A 52 8.97 7.93 1.08
CA ARG A 52 8.47 9.31 1.12
C ARG A 52 6.94 9.33 1.17
N GLY A 53 6.27 8.60 0.27
CA GLY A 53 4.81 8.58 0.22
C GLY A 53 4.17 7.99 1.48
N ILE A 54 4.75 6.95 2.08
CA ILE A 54 4.28 6.41 3.37
C ILE A 54 4.49 7.41 4.51
N GLU A 55 5.62 8.11 4.53
CA GLU A 55 5.96 9.08 5.58
C GLU A 55 5.17 10.39 5.50
N GLU A 56 4.63 10.70 4.31
CA GLU A 56 3.75 11.84 4.06
C GLU A 56 2.28 11.54 4.40
N MET A 57 1.93 10.27 4.60
CA MET A 57 0.63 9.88 5.15
C MET A 57 0.50 10.44 6.57
N GLY A 58 -0.55 11.23 6.80
CA GLY A 58 -0.71 12.01 8.02
C GLY A 58 -0.68 11.20 9.32
N PRO A 59 -0.52 11.89 10.47
CA PRO A 59 -0.53 11.23 11.78
C PRO A 59 -1.88 10.54 12.02
N GLY A 60 -1.86 9.22 12.26
CA GLY A 60 -3.05 8.36 12.39
C GLY A 60 -3.06 7.18 11.41
N ILE A 61 -2.43 7.33 10.25
CA ILE A 61 -2.38 6.24 9.24
C ILE A 61 -1.57 5.03 9.73
N TYR A 62 -0.57 5.24 10.58
CA TYR A 62 0.22 4.16 11.17
C TYR A 62 -0.59 3.29 12.15
N ASP A 63 -1.69 3.83 12.70
CA ASP A 63 -2.58 3.15 13.63
C ASP A 63 -3.80 2.55 12.91
N GLU A 64 -4.22 3.16 11.80
CA GLU A 64 -5.42 2.75 11.04
C GLU A 64 -5.13 1.78 9.89
N LEU A 65 -3.95 1.86 9.26
CA LEU A 65 -3.59 1.03 8.11
C LEU A 65 -2.53 -0.01 8.45
N THR A 66 -2.78 -1.22 7.97
CA THR A 66 -1.82 -2.31 7.98
C THR A 66 -0.59 -1.99 7.10
N TYR A 67 0.45 -2.81 7.22
CA TYR A 67 1.72 -2.59 6.51
C TYR A 67 1.55 -2.51 4.98
N TYR A 68 0.82 -3.44 4.37
CA TYR A 68 0.62 -3.47 2.92
C TYR A 68 -0.42 -2.46 2.41
N GLU A 69 -1.35 -2.02 3.26
CA GLU A 69 -2.27 -0.93 2.93
C GLU A 69 -1.51 0.40 2.74
N ARG A 70 -0.53 0.68 3.61
CA ARG A 70 0.35 1.84 3.45
C ARG A 70 1.18 1.75 2.17
N TRP A 71 1.66 0.56 1.83
CA TRP A 71 2.41 0.34 0.59
C TRP A 71 1.56 0.65 -0.65
N ILE A 72 0.38 0.05 -0.77
CA ILE A 72 -0.45 0.25 -1.95
C ILE A 72 -0.98 1.68 -2.06
N GLY A 73 -1.25 2.36 -0.93
CA GLY A 73 -1.59 3.78 -0.92
C GLY A 73 -0.46 4.65 -1.48
N SER A 74 0.77 4.42 -1.01
CA SER A 74 1.93 5.17 -1.48
C SER A 74 2.27 4.87 -2.94
N VAL A 75 2.10 3.62 -3.40
CA VAL A 75 2.25 3.24 -4.81
C VAL A 75 1.24 3.99 -5.66
N THR A 76 -0.04 3.97 -5.26
CA THR A 76 -1.13 4.65 -5.97
C THR A 76 -0.84 6.13 -6.14
N ASN A 77 -0.44 6.81 -5.06
CA ASN A 77 -0.08 8.24 -5.11
C ASN A 77 1.08 8.50 -6.07
N ASN A 78 2.15 7.70 -6.02
CA ASN A 78 3.29 7.85 -6.92
C ASN A 78 2.92 7.65 -8.40
N LEU A 79 2.06 6.68 -8.70
CA LEU A 79 1.62 6.43 -10.08
C LEU A 79 0.75 7.56 -10.62
N ILE A 80 -0.09 8.16 -9.77
CA ILE A 80 -0.91 9.33 -10.12
C ILE A 80 -0.03 10.56 -10.32
N GLU A 81 0.89 10.84 -9.38
CA GLU A 81 1.83 11.97 -9.46
C GLU A 81 2.66 11.93 -10.74
N LYS A 82 3.05 10.73 -11.19
CA LYS A 82 3.83 10.51 -12.41
C LYS A 82 2.98 10.41 -13.68
N GLY A 83 1.65 10.44 -13.57
CA GLY A 83 0.74 10.30 -14.70
C GLY A 83 0.76 8.92 -15.38
N VAL A 84 1.21 7.88 -14.66
CA VAL A 84 1.16 6.48 -15.15
C VAL A 84 -0.28 5.98 -15.17
N ILE A 85 -1.07 6.41 -14.20
CA ILE A 85 -2.52 6.25 -14.14
C ILE A 85 -3.15 7.58 -13.73
N THR A 86 -4.42 7.77 -14.08
CA THR A 86 -5.23 8.90 -13.62
C THR A 86 -6.16 8.48 -12.48
N VAL A 87 -6.65 9.46 -11.71
CA VAL A 87 -7.66 9.24 -10.66
C VAL A 87 -8.94 8.62 -11.24
N ASP A 88 -9.30 9.03 -12.46
CA ASP A 88 -10.48 8.56 -13.18
C ASP A 88 -10.32 7.09 -13.65
N GLU A 89 -9.16 6.71 -14.17
CA GLU A 89 -8.86 5.31 -14.49
C GLU A 89 -8.85 4.42 -13.24
N LEU A 90 -8.30 4.92 -12.13
CA LEU A 90 -8.32 4.20 -10.85
C LEU A 90 -9.75 4.01 -10.36
N GLY A 91 -10.59 5.05 -10.41
CA GLY A 91 -12.00 5.00 -10.01
C GLY A 91 -12.77 3.94 -10.78
N ARG A 92 -12.67 3.94 -12.11
CA ARG A 92 -13.29 2.89 -12.95
C ARG A 92 -12.80 1.49 -12.61
N ALA A 93 -11.49 1.31 -12.46
CA ALA A 93 -10.91 0.01 -12.13
C ALA A 93 -11.39 -0.51 -10.76
N MET A 94 -11.62 0.38 -9.79
CA MET A 94 -12.19 0.04 -8.49
C MET A 94 -13.65 -0.39 -8.60
N GLU A 95 -14.47 0.32 -9.37
CA GLU A 95 -15.87 -0.05 -9.63
C GLU A 95 -15.97 -1.44 -10.30
N GLU A 96 -15.15 -1.68 -11.33
CA GLU A 96 -15.07 -2.99 -11.99
C GLU A 96 -14.62 -4.10 -11.02
N ALA A 97 -13.63 -3.82 -10.17
CA ALA A 97 -13.19 -4.77 -9.16
C ALA A 97 -14.31 -5.09 -8.17
N GLN A 98 -15.02 -4.09 -7.67
CA GLN A 98 -16.16 -4.28 -6.77
C GLN A 98 -17.27 -5.10 -7.42
N ALA A 99 -17.60 -4.83 -8.69
CA ALA A 99 -18.59 -5.59 -9.44
C ALA A 99 -18.19 -7.08 -9.56
N ARG A 100 -16.93 -7.36 -9.95
CA ARG A 100 -16.40 -8.74 -10.01
C ARG A 100 -16.44 -9.44 -8.66
N HIS A 101 -16.10 -8.74 -7.59
CA HIS A 101 -16.17 -9.28 -6.23
C HIS A 101 -17.61 -9.59 -5.80
N ALA A 102 -18.56 -8.70 -6.11
CA ALA A 102 -19.97 -8.91 -5.81
C ALA A 102 -20.57 -10.10 -6.60
N GLU A 103 -20.17 -10.29 -7.86
CA GLU A 103 -20.57 -11.44 -8.67
C GLU A 103 -19.98 -12.74 -8.12
N ALA A 104 -18.68 -12.76 -7.80
CA ALA A 104 -18.03 -13.92 -7.20
C ALA A 104 -18.66 -14.30 -5.85
N ALA A 105 -19.04 -13.32 -5.02
CA ALA A 105 -19.72 -13.56 -3.75
C ALA A 105 -21.10 -14.21 -3.94
N LYS A 106 -21.85 -13.83 -4.99
CA LYS A 106 -23.13 -14.47 -5.34
C LYS A 106 -22.94 -15.90 -5.85
N ALA A 107 -21.88 -16.17 -6.61
CA ALA A 107 -21.61 -17.51 -7.16
C ALA A 107 -21.19 -18.53 -6.09
N VAL A 108 -20.66 -18.08 -4.94
CA VAL A 108 -20.22 -18.93 -3.84
C VAL A 108 -21.37 -19.36 -2.91
N CYS A 109 -22.53 -18.70 -2.96
CA CYS A 109 -23.70 -19.01 -2.13
C CYS A 109 -24.92 -19.40 -3.00
N PRO A 110 -25.18 -20.71 -3.22
CA PRO A 110 -26.45 -21.18 -3.79
C PRO A 110 -27.61 -21.11 -2.80
#